data_AF-A0A9X8DL70-F1
#
_entry.id   AF-A0A9X8DL70-F1
#
_cell.length_a   1.000
_cell.length_b   1.000
_cell.length_c   1.000
_cell.angle_alpha   90.00
_cell.angle_beta   90.00
_cell.angle_gamma   90.00
#
_symmetry.space_group_name_H-M   'P 1'
#
loop_
_entity.id
_entity.type
_entity.pdbx_description
1 polymer ?
#
loop_
_entity_poly.entity_id
_entity_poly.type
_entity_poly.pdbx_seq_one_letter_code
_entity_poly.pdbx_strand_id
1 'polypeptide(L)'
;VETHRWEPSPAHGGWVRVVTFRSLTHAPIGPSTTMTTNTWQCTGYDWSHDATVSQVTFQIKVQLHDIPYGDIFTVEHSMTLTKSPSNNNGVSVKVRLVYLAIPFSSGCMFKSKILSQTKTATHESYVLWFRLLKEMHNASGMFQSKRAPLVRMCSIVDEEVALEEIFENQRMHIFGKWGPNYLWPTDRSRFSNRQGDKELSFNKVECPEHWTWTSEWKVDMKYTECDEEGWSYATDFPRFKYHLAKGKSNARKVGSSVRRRRWVRTMCLNPDADVAF
;
A
#
# COMPACT_ATOMS: atom_id res chain seq x y z
N VAL A 1 1.17 -9.01 3.46
CA VAL A 1 0.50 -8.54 4.68
C VAL A 1 0.71 -9.60 5.72
N GLU A 2 1.14 -9.19 6.91
CA GLU A 2 1.16 -10.03 8.10
C GLU A 2 0.18 -9.44 9.13
N THR A 3 -0.70 -10.30 9.64
CA THR A 3 -1.75 -9.93 10.59
C THR A 3 -1.58 -10.76 11.86
N HIS A 4 -1.32 -10.09 12.97
CA HIS A 4 -1.30 -10.73 14.28
C HIS A 4 -2.73 -11.02 14.76
N ARG A 5 -2.86 -11.95 15.70
CA ARG A 5 -4.14 -12.25 16.37
C ARG A 5 -4.56 -11.06 17.23
N TRP A 6 -5.87 -10.97 17.49
CA TRP A 6 -6.37 -10.04 18.51
C TRP A 6 -5.99 -10.57 19.89
N GLU A 7 -5.47 -9.69 20.73
CA GLU A 7 -5.06 -9.98 22.09
C GLU A 7 -5.74 -8.98 23.05
N PRO A 8 -6.08 -9.36 24.29
CA PRO A 8 -6.60 -8.42 25.27
C PRO A 8 -5.60 -7.27 25.50
N SER A 9 -6.08 -6.04 25.62
CA SER A 9 -5.25 -4.87 25.93
C SER A 9 -5.35 -4.52 27.42
N PRO A 10 -4.35 -4.85 28.26
CA PRO A 10 -4.43 -4.62 29.70
C PRO A 10 -4.38 -3.13 30.07
N ALA A 11 -3.68 -2.32 29.27
CA ALA A 11 -3.45 -0.90 29.56
C ALA A 11 -4.64 0.01 29.22
N HIS A 12 -5.47 -0.37 28.25
CA HIS A 12 -6.53 0.49 27.71
C HIS A 12 -7.90 -0.20 27.58
N GLY A 13 -8.00 -1.46 28.01
CA GLY A 13 -9.19 -2.28 27.85
C GLY A 13 -9.44 -2.71 26.40
N GLY A 14 -10.36 -3.65 26.22
CA GLY A 14 -10.71 -4.19 24.91
C GLY A 14 -9.59 -5.05 24.30
N TRP A 15 -9.41 -4.93 22.99
CA TRP A 15 -8.55 -5.81 22.19
C TRP A 15 -7.57 -5.01 21.35
N VAL A 16 -6.36 -5.53 21.16
CA VAL A 16 -5.32 -4.97 20.30
C VAL A 16 -4.89 -6.00 19.25
N ARG A 17 -4.58 -5.54 18.04
CA ARG A 17 -3.85 -6.33 17.04
C ARG A 17 -2.87 -5.45 16.30
N VAL A 18 -1.81 -6.08 15.79
CA VAL A 18 -0.85 -5.43 14.90
C VAL A 18 -1.00 -6.01 13.49
N VAL A 19 -0.94 -5.14 12.50
CA VAL A 19 -1.00 -5.50 11.08
C VAL A 19 0.13 -4.80 10.36
N THR A 20 0.97 -5.55 9.66
CA THR A 20 2.13 -5.04 8.91
C THR A 20 1.98 -5.34 7.42
N PHE A 21 2.23 -4.33 6.59
CA PHE A 21 2.13 -4.45 5.13
C PHE A 21 2.94 -3.37 4.43
N ARG A 22 3.24 -3.55 3.14
CA ARG A 22 3.74 -2.45 2.32
C ARG A 22 2.57 -1.69 1.71
N SER A 23 2.55 -0.38 1.88
CA SER A 23 1.61 0.52 1.19
C SER A 23 2.34 1.38 0.18
N LEU A 24 1.64 1.82 -0.86
CA LEU A 24 2.16 2.85 -1.74
C LEU A 24 2.20 4.19 -1.00
N THR A 25 3.06 5.10 -1.43
CA THR A 25 3.09 6.47 -0.94
C THR A 25 3.32 7.41 -2.11
N HIS A 26 2.53 8.49 -2.15
CA HIS A 26 2.64 9.58 -3.13
C HIS A 26 3.47 10.74 -2.58
N ALA A 27 4.36 10.45 -1.62
CA ALA A 27 5.24 11.44 -1.05
C ALA A 27 6.13 12.05 -2.15
N PRO A 28 6.27 13.39 -2.21
CA PRO A 28 7.09 14.06 -3.22
C PRO A 28 8.59 13.74 -3.07
N ILE A 29 8.98 13.20 -1.91
CA ILE A 29 10.34 12.83 -1.55
C ILE A 29 10.23 11.49 -0.84
N GLY A 30 11.12 10.54 -1.15
CA GLY A 30 11.14 9.21 -0.52
C GLY A 30 10.80 8.06 -1.47
N PRO A 31 10.77 6.81 -0.97
CA PRO A 31 10.42 5.66 -1.78
C PRO A 31 8.94 5.67 -2.14
N SER A 32 8.56 5.14 -3.30
CA SER A 32 7.16 5.04 -3.75
C SER A 32 6.29 4.05 -2.96
N THR A 33 6.91 3.33 -2.02
CA THR A 33 6.26 2.37 -1.13
C THR A 33 6.90 2.50 0.24
N THR A 34 6.12 2.29 1.29
CA THR A 34 6.63 2.23 2.66
C THR A 34 6.12 1.00 3.36
N MET A 35 6.96 0.40 4.20
CA MET A 35 6.46 -0.50 5.23
C MET A 35 5.53 0.31 6.15
N THR A 36 4.40 -0.28 6.48
CA THR A 36 3.32 0.33 7.23
C THR A 36 2.89 -0.64 8.32
N THR A 37 2.88 -0.15 9.55
CA THR A 37 2.40 -0.89 10.72
C THR A 37 1.16 -0.20 11.26
N ASN A 38 0.04 -0.92 11.23
CA ASN A 38 -1.21 -0.48 11.85
C ASN A 38 -1.36 -1.21 13.19
N THR A 39 -1.39 -0.46 14.28
CA THR A 39 -1.82 -0.97 15.58
C THR A 39 -3.29 -0.63 15.74
N TRP A 40 -4.13 -1.65 15.76
CA TRP A 40 -5.57 -1.51 15.93
C TRP A 40 -5.92 -1.80 17.37
N GLN A 41 -6.68 -0.91 17.98
CA GLN A 41 -7.33 -1.12 19.25
C GLN A 41 -8.84 -1.09 19.05
N CYS A 42 -9.52 -2.08 19.60
CA CYS A 42 -10.96 -2.26 19.50
C CYS A 42 -11.57 -2.28 20.90
N THR A 43 -12.50 -1.37 21.16
CA THR A 43 -13.23 -1.29 22.43
C THR A 43 -14.73 -1.35 22.17
N GLY A 44 -15.49 -1.78 23.18
CA GLY A 44 -16.94 -1.99 23.07
C GLY A 44 -17.34 -3.21 22.26
N TYR A 45 -16.41 -3.92 21.61
CA TYR A 45 -16.69 -5.20 20.97
C TYR A 45 -16.67 -6.34 21.99
N ASP A 46 -17.79 -7.04 22.10
CA ASP A 46 -17.89 -8.25 22.89
C ASP A 46 -17.84 -9.49 21.97
N TRP A 47 -16.88 -10.38 22.23
CA TRP A 47 -16.76 -11.66 21.53
C TRP A 47 -17.74 -12.72 22.06
N SER A 48 -18.44 -12.44 23.16
CA SER A 48 -19.42 -13.34 23.77
C SER A 48 -20.79 -13.35 23.06
N HIS A 49 -20.92 -12.56 21.98
CA HIS A 49 -22.16 -12.37 21.22
C HIS A 49 -23.32 -11.73 22.02
N ASP A 50 -23.01 -10.95 23.06
CA ASP A 50 -24.04 -10.20 23.77
C ASP A 50 -24.69 -9.15 22.83
N ALA A 51 -26.00 -9.29 22.63
CA ALA A 51 -26.81 -8.43 21.78
C ALA A 51 -26.97 -6.99 22.31
N THR A 52 -26.53 -6.72 23.54
CA THR A 52 -26.57 -5.40 24.19
C THR A 52 -25.55 -4.41 23.63
N VAL A 53 -24.50 -4.89 22.96
CA VAL A 53 -23.47 -4.03 22.37
C VAL A 53 -24.05 -3.17 21.25
N SER A 54 -24.21 -1.88 21.54
CA SER A 54 -24.75 -0.88 20.62
C SER A 54 -23.65 -0.06 19.93
N GLN A 55 -22.40 -0.14 20.41
CA GLN A 55 -21.31 0.67 19.89
C GLN A 55 -19.96 -0.04 19.96
N VAL A 56 -19.19 0.01 18.87
CA VAL A 56 -17.83 -0.49 18.76
C VAL A 56 -16.92 0.64 18.30
N THR A 57 -15.77 0.82 18.94
CA THR A 57 -14.79 1.85 18.55
C THR A 57 -13.48 1.20 18.15
N PHE A 58 -12.97 1.60 16.99
CA PHE A 58 -11.65 1.25 16.49
C PHE A 58 -10.75 2.48 16.53
N GLN A 59 -9.66 2.39 17.29
CA GLN A 59 -8.57 3.35 17.27
C GLN A 59 -7.39 2.72 16.53
N ILE A 60 -6.87 3.41 15.54
CA ILE A 60 -5.85 2.87 14.65
C ILE A 60 -4.69 3.85 14.63
N LYS A 61 -3.52 3.37 15.04
CA LYS A 61 -2.25 4.07 14.92
C LYS A 61 -1.46 3.49 13.77
N VAL A 62 -1.12 4.34 12.81
CA VAL A 62 -0.39 3.99 11.59
C VAL A 62 1.01 4.57 11.69
N GLN A 63 2.00 3.69 11.57
CA GLN A 63 3.42 4.02 11.49
C GLN A 63 3.91 3.75 10.06
N LEU A 64 4.45 4.77 9.41
CA LEU A 64 5.08 4.66 8.09
C LEU A 64 6.60 4.67 8.31
N HIS A 65 7.31 3.63 7.88
CA HIS A 65 8.71 3.42 8.26
C HIS A 65 9.73 3.94 7.25
N ASP A 66 9.46 3.77 5.95
CA ASP A 66 10.46 4.01 4.89
C ASP A 66 10.38 5.44 4.31
N ILE A 67 9.49 6.30 4.80
CA ILE A 67 9.28 7.67 4.28
C ILE A 67 10.13 8.71 5.02
N PRO A 68 10.43 9.87 4.40
CA PRO A 68 11.00 10.99 5.12
C PRO A 68 10.13 11.35 6.32
N TYR A 69 10.77 11.56 7.47
CA TYR A 69 10.12 11.88 8.73
C TYR A 69 9.22 10.78 9.30
N GLY A 70 9.25 9.56 8.74
CA GLY A 70 8.42 8.45 9.23
C GLY A 70 8.63 8.16 10.72
N ASP A 71 9.84 8.33 11.22
CA ASP A 71 10.23 8.15 12.62
C ASP A 71 9.68 9.22 13.58
N ILE A 72 9.26 10.38 13.06
CA ILE A 72 8.88 11.54 13.90
C ILE A 72 7.40 11.88 13.86
N PHE A 73 6.60 11.19 13.05
CA PHE A 73 5.15 11.34 13.10
C PHE A 73 4.43 10.02 12.93
N THR A 74 3.19 9.98 13.41
CA THR A 74 2.27 8.87 13.15
C THR A 74 0.95 9.41 12.62
N VAL A 75 0.13 8.54 12.04
CA VAL A 75 -1.23 8.89 11.64
C VAL A 75 -2.17 8.10 12.54
N GLU A 76 -2.98 8.80 13.31
CA GLU A 76 -3.89 8.18 14.25
C GLU A 76 -5.33 8.55 13.90
N HIS A 77 -6.20 7.55 13.83
CA HIS A 77 -7.60 7.78 13.51
C HIS A 77 -8.52 6.87 14.34
N SER A 78 -9.68 7.43 14.72
CA SER A 78 -10.71 6.70 15.47
C SER A 78 -11.99 6.64 14.68
N MET A 79 -12.54 5.44 14.56
CA MET A 79 -13.83 5.18 13.93
C MET A 79 -14.75 4.52 14.95
N THR A 80 -15.98 4.99 15.02
CA THR A 80 -17.01 4.41 15.88
C THR A 80 -18.15 3.90 15.02
N LEU A 81 -18.51 2.64 15.25
CA LEU A 81 -19.67 1.96 14.68
C LEU A 81 -20.77 1.97 15.73
N THR A 82 -21.95 2.47 15.39
CA THR A 82 -23.12 2.45 16.28
C THR A 82 -24.26 1.73 15.60
N LYS A 83 -24.82 0.76 16.30
CA LYS A 83 -26.04 0.06 15.92
C LYS A 83 -27.21 1.03 16.05
N SER A 84 -27.96 1.21 14.97
CA SER A 84 -29.18 2.03 14.95
C SER A 84 -30.38 1.16 14.55
N PRO A 85 -31.54 1.32 15.20
CA PRO A 85 -32.78 0.70 14.76
C PRO A 85 -33.05 1.07 13.29
N SER A 86 -33.39 0.09 12.47
CA SER A 86 -33.85 0.31 11.09
C SER A 86 -35.36 0.11 11.02
N ASN A 87 -36.03 0.88 10.16
CA ASN A 87 -37.49 0.84 9.98
C ASN A 87 -38.00 -0.50 9.41
N ASN A 88 -37.12 -1.35 8.85
CA ASN A 88 -37.49 -2.59 8.16
C ASN A 88 -37.04 -3.88 8.90
N ASN A 89 -37.10 -3.94 10.23
CA ASN A 89 -36.60 -5.08 11.03
C ASN A 89 -35.09 -5.42 10.83
N GLY A 90 -34.34 -4.56 10.16
CA GLY A 90 -32.90 -4.71 9.94
C GLY A 90 -32.06 -4.04 11.02
N VAL A 91 -30.76 -4.32 11.04
CA VAL A 91 -29.79 -3.57 11.83
C VAL A 91 -29.07 -2.60 10.90
N SER A 92 -29.19 -1.29 11.15
CA SER A 92 -28.36 -0.30 10.46
C SER A 92 -27.11 0.00 11.28
N VAL A 93 -25.96 0.08 10.63
CA VAL A 93 -24.70 0.47 11.28
C VAL A 93 -24.35 1.88 10.83
N LYS A 94 -24.42 2.83 11.75
CA LYS A 94 -23.90 4.17 11.53
C LYS A 94 -22.41 4.15 11.81
N VAL A 95 -21.63 4.60 10.83
CA VAL A 95 -20.19 4.75 11.00
C VAL A 95 -19.84 6.22 11.10
N ARG A 96 -19.00 6.55 12.07
CA ARG A 96 -18.53 7.90 12.30
C ARG A 96 -17.02 7.88 12.43
N LEU A 97 -16.33 8.65 11.60
CA LEU A 97 -14.95 9.03 11.89
C LEU A 97 -14.99 10.07 13.01
N VAL A 98 -14.36 9.77 14.14
CA VAL A 98 -14.40 10.57 15.36
C VAL A 98 -13.22 11.53 15.44
N TYR A 99 -12.02 11.06 15.08
CA TYR A 99 -10.84 11.93 15.00
C TYR A 99 -9.84 11.42 13.96
N LEU A 100 -9.06 12.35 13.42
CA LEU A 100 -7.83 12.12 12.68
C LEU A 100 -6.78 13.06 13.28
N ALA A 101 -5.69 12.50 13.78
CA ALA A 101 -4.54 13.24 14.27
C ALA A 101 -3.26 12.77 13.59
N ILE A 102 -2.30 13.69 13.51
CA ILE A 102 -0.97 13.43 12.97
C ILE A 102 0.01 14.03 13.98
N PRO A 103 0.26 13.36 15.12
CA PRO A 103 1.17 13.87 16.13
C PRO A 103 2.61 13.82 15.62
N PHE A 104 3.38 14.87 15.92
CA PHE A 104 4.80 14.98 15.61
C PHE A 104 5.59 14.97 16.92
N SER A 105 6.59 14.12 17.03
CA SER A 105 7.48 14.05 18.20
C SER A 105 8.59 15.11 18.16
N SER A 106 8.88 15.66 16.97
CA SER A 106 9.90 16.70 16.77
C SER A 106 9.52 17.66 15.63
N GLY A 107 10.29 18.75 15.49
CA GLY A 107 10.10 19.70 14.41
C GLY A 107 10.49 19.11 13.04
N CYS A 108 9.69 19.38 12.01
CA CYS A 108 9.93 18.87 10.66
C CYS A 108 9.70 19.95 9.59
N MET A 109 10.52 19.93 8.53
CA MET A 109 10.21 20.69 7.33
C MET A 109 9.05 20.01 6.61
N PHE A 110 8.15 20.80 6.01
CA PHE A 110 6.96 20.33 5.27
C PHE A 110 5.80 19.78 6.12
N LYS A 111 5.71 20.12 7.41
CA LYS A 111 4.60 19.74 8.31
C LYS A 111 3.22 19.94 7.67
N SER A 112 2.95 21.11 7.09
CA SER A 112 1.67 21.42 6.45
C SER A 112 1.36 20.52 5.25
N LYS A 113 2.38 20.07 4.51
CA LYS A 113 2.21 19.18 3.37
C LYS A 113 1.89 17.76 3.82
N ILE A 114 2.58 17.27 4.86
CA ILE A 114 2.29 15.98 5.51
C ILE A 114 0.84 15.98 6.01
N LEU A 115 0.44 17.02 6.76
CA LEU A 115 -0.93 17.17 7.27
C LEU A 115 -1.98 17.11 6.14
N SER A 116 -1.78 17.90 5.08
CA SER A 116 -2.72 17.98 3.96
C SER A 116 -2.83 16.67 3.18
N GLN A 117 -1.70 16.07 2.79
CA GLN A 117 -1.70 14.82 2.00
C GLN A 117 -2.27 13.65 2.79
N THR A 118 -1.91 13.52 4.07
CA THR A 118 -2.45 12.45 4.93
C THR A 118 -3.96 12.61 5.12
N LYS A 119 -4.47 13.84 5.27
CA LYS A 119 -5.91 14.08 5.39
C LYS A 119 -6.66 13.61 4.13
N THR A 120 -6.18 13.99 2.95
CA THR A 120 -6.79 13.59 1.67
C THR A 120 -6.74 12.07 1.48
N ALA A 121 -5.57 11.46 1.66
CA ALA A 121 -5.40 10.01 1.50
C ALA A 121 -6.25 9.20 2.49
N THR A 122 -6.38 9.67 3.73
CA THR A 122 -7.24 9.03 4.74
C THR A 122 -8.71 9.13 4.34
N HIS A 123 -9.15 10.31 3.88
CA HIS A 123 -10.51 10.50 3.41
C HIS A 123 -10.86 9.56 2.24
N GLU A 124 -10.03 9.51 1.21
CA GLU A 124 -10.22 8.61 0.05
C GLU A 124 -10.25 7.13 0.47
N SER A 125 -9.36 6.73 1.37
CA SER A 125 -9.33 5.36 1.91
C SER A 125 -10.64 4.99 2.62
N TYR A 126 -11.20 5.92 3.41
CA TYR A 126 -12.48 5.70 4.09
C TYR A 126 -13.66 5.67 3.12
N VAL A 127 -13.70 6.56 2.12
CA VAL A 127 -14.75 6.54 1.08
C VAL A 127 -14.78 5.19 0.36
N LEU A 128 -13.61 4.66 -0.01
CA LEU A 128 -13.49 3.34 -0.64
C LEU A 128 -13.95 2.23 0.32
N TRP A 129 -13.48 2.25 1.57
CA TRP A 129 -13.88 1.27 2.58
C TRP A 129 -15.40 1.25 2.78
N PHE A 130 -16.05 2.42 2.80
CA PHE A 130 -17.51 2.53 2.90
C PHE A 130 -18.26 1.97 1.70
N ARG A 131 -17.80 2.30 0.50
CA ARG A 131 -18.38 1.79 -0.74
C ARG A 131 -18.36 0.26 -0.73
N LEU A 132 -17.20 -0.33 -0.42
CA LEU A 132 -17.00 -1.78 -0.39
C LEU A 132 -17.83 -2.44 0.71
N LEU A 133 -17.92 -1.83 1.90
CA LEU A 133 -18.80 -2.33 2.97
C LEU A 133 -20.27 -2.38 2.54
N LYS A 134 -20.73 -1.35 1.80
CA LYS A 134 -22.10 -1.29 1.29
C LYS A 134 -22.35 -2.33 0.20
N GLU A 135 -21.40 -2.52 -0.71
CA GLU A 135 -21.46 -3.57 -1.72
C GLU A 135 -21.55 -4.96 -1.08
N MET A 136 -20.71 -5.23 -0.07
CA MET A 136 -20.76 -6.49 0.70
C MET A 136 -22.10 -6.67 1.42
N HIS A 137 -22.64 -5.62 2.04
CA HIS A 137 -23.95 -5.68 2.72
C HIS A 137 -25.09 -5.99 1.74
N ASN A 138 -25.07 -5.39 0.55
CA ASN A 138 -26.07 -5.63 -0.47
C ASN A 138 -25.93 -7.05 -1.06
N ALA A 139 -24.71 -7.57 -1.16
CA ALA A 139 -24.44 -8.93 -1.63
C ALA A 139 -24.92 -10.00 -0.63
N SER A 140 -24.93 -9.71 0.68
CA SER A 140 -25.35 -10.67 1.73
C SER A 140 -26.81 -11.15 1.71
N GLY A 141 -27.61 -10.82 0.67
CA GLY A 141 -28.85 -11.53 0.34
C GLY A 141 -28.63 -12.90 -0.33
N MET A 142 -27.42 -13.18 -0.82
CA MET A 142 -26.99 -14.45 -1.38
C MET A 142 -25.56 -14.73 -0.90
N PHE A 143 -25.32 -15.90 -0.28
CA PHE A 143 -24.04 -16.45 0.19
C PHE A 143 -23.55 -16.20 1.63
N GLN A 144 -23.04 -17.30 2.21
CA GLN A 144 -22.41 -17.43 3.52
C GLN A 144 -21.08 -16.65 3.60
N SER A 145 -20.87 -16.02 4.75
CA SER A 145 -19.71 -15.23 5.16
C SER A 145 -18.36 -15.86 4.77
N LYS A 146 -17.70 -15.29 3.75
CA LYS A 146 -16.26 -15.46 3.51
C LYS A 146 -15.57 -14.13 3.80
N ARG A 147 -14.73 -14.10 4.85
CA ARG A 147 -14.01 -12.92 5.29
C ARG A 147 -13.08 -12.43 4.18
N ALA A 148 -13.41 -11.31 3.54
CA ALA A 148 -12.48 -10.59 2.69
C ALA A 148 -11.32 -10.05 3.57
N PRO A 149 -10.05 -10.37 3.26
CA PRO A 149 -8.93 -9.83 4.01
C PRO A 149 -8.76 -8.33 3.70
N LEU A 150 -9.16 -7.48 4.67
CA LEU A 150 -9.14 -6.00 4.67
C LEU A 150 -7.81 -5.33 4.27
N VAL A 151 -6.72 -6.09 4.09
CA VAL A 151 -5.37 -5.54 4.11
C VAL A 151 -4.73 -5.40 2.72
N ARG A 152 -5.41 -5.80 1.64
CA ARG A 152 -4.96 -5.50 0.25
C ARG A 152 -5.49 -4.16 -0.30
N MET A 153 -6.21 -3.38 0.51
CA MET A 153 -6.93 -2.16 0.09
C MET A 153 -6.08 -0.88 -0.10
N CYS A 154 -4.74 -0.93 0.07
CA CYS A 154 -3.90 0.29 0.13
C CYS A 154 -2.90 0.47 -1.03
N SER A 155 -3.22 -0.01 -2.23
CA SER A 155 -2.42 0.26 -3.43
C SER A 155 -3.30 0.90 -4.48
N ILE A 156 -3.33 2.23 -4.50
CA ILE A 156 -4.00 3.04 -5.53
C ILE A 156 -2.92 3.82 -6.29
N VAL A 157 -2.82 3.59 -7.59
CA VAL A 157 -2.17 4.48 -8.56
C VAL A 157 -3.18 4.74 -9.66
N ASP A 158 -3.45 6.02 -9.97
CA ASP A 158 -4.42 6.44 -10.98
C ASP A 158 -5.84 5.86 -10.77
N GLU A 159 -6.35 5.89 -9.53
CA GLU A 159 -7.71 5.40 -9.14
C GLU A 159 -7.96 3.88 -9.31
N GLU A 160 -6.97 3.10 -9.75
CA GLU A 160 -7.05 1.64 -9.86
C GLU A 160 -6.27 0.89 -8.76
N VAL A 161 -6.86 -0.23 -8.34
CA VAL A 161 -6.46 -1.11 -7.22
C VAL A 161 -5.22 -1.96 -7.56
N ALA A 162 -4.50 -2.37 -6.50
CA ALA A 162 -3.42 -3.38 -6.39
C ALA A 162 -2.44 -3.48 -7.58
N LEU A 163 -1.19 -3.11 -7.30
CA LEU A 163 -0.12 -3.00 -8.29
C LEU A 163 0.85 -4.18 -8.22
N GLU A 164 1.15 -4.79 -9.36
CA GLU A 164 2.30 -5.69 -9.53
C GLU A 164 3.45 -4.96 -10.24
N GLU A 165 4.71 -5.30 -9.93
CA GLU A 165 5.86 -4.55 -10.44
C GLU A 165 7.06 -5.41 -10.85
N ILE A 166 7.70 -5.03 -11.96
CA ILE A 166 8.95 -5.61 -12.45
C ILE A 166 9.93 -4.50 -12.76
N PHE A 167 11.19 -4.67 -12.37
CA PHE A 167 12.26 -3.77 -12.77
C PHE A 167 13.11 -4.40 -13.88
N GLU A 168 13.23 -3.69 -15.00
CA GLU A 168 14.14 -4.00 -16.08
C GLU A 168 15.49 -3.32 -15.86
N ASN A 169 16.57 -4.08 -15.93
CA ASN A 169 17.94 -3.64 -15.67
C ASN A 169 18.81 -3.83 -16.92
N GLN A 170 19.67 -2.86 -17.21
CA GLN A 170 20.68 -2.97 -18.27
C GLN A 170 22.00 -2.31 -17.84
N ARG A 171 23.10 -2.81 -18.38
CA ARG A 171 24.44 -2.21 -18.23
C ARG A 171 24.89 -1.63 -19.57
N MET A 172 25.72 -0.59 -19.49
CA MET A 172 26.40 -0.03 -20.65
C MET A 172 27.65 -0.86 -20.97
N HIS A 173 27.77 -1.29 -22.21
CA HIS A 173 28.99 -1.86 -22.75
C HIS A 173 30.11 -0.80 -22.80
N ILE A 174 31.37 -1.24 -22.84
CA ILE A 174 32.54 -0.35 -23.00
C ILE A 174 32.49 0.52 -24.27
N PHE A 175 31.67 0.16 -25.25
CA PHE A 175 31.43 0.91 -26.50
C PHE A 175 30.13 1.74 -26.47
N GLY A 176 29.56 2.01 -25.30
CA GLY A 176 28.40 2.91 -25.14
C GLY A 176 27.04 2.29 -25.49
N LYS A 177 26.96 1.00 -25.82
CA LYS A 177 25.69 0.31 -26.08
C LYS A 177 25.05 -0.18 -24.79
N TRP A 178 23.76 0.07 -24.61
CA TRP A 178 22.98 -0.45 -23.48
C TRP A 178 22.40 -1.82 -23.81
N GLY A 179 22.42 -2.74 -22.84
CA GLY A 179 21.79 -4.03 -23.03
C GLY A 179 21.85 -4.94 -21.81
N PRO A 180 20.99 -5.97 -21.77
CA PRO A 180 21.00 -6.97 -20.70
C PRO A 180 22.19 -7.94 -20.79
N ASN A 181 22.72 -8.19 -21.99
CA ASN A 181 23.85 -9.09 -22.22
C ASN A 181 25.18 -8.55 -21.66
N TYR A 182 25.19 -7.31 -21.19
CA TYR A 182 26.35 -6.68 -20.57
C TYR A 182 26.30 -6.70 -19.04
N LEU A 183 25.22 -7.22 -18.44
CA LEU A 183 25.11 -7.36 -16.99
C LEU A 183 26.20 -8.32 -16.49
N TRP A 184 26.85 -7.93 -15.40
CA TRP A 184 27.83 -8.80 -14.75
C TRP A 184 27.12 -9.90 -13.94
N PRO A 185 27.80 -11.02 -13.65
CA PRO A 185 27.23 -12.07 -12.80
C PRO A 185 26.80 -11.58 -11.40
N THR A 186 27.42 -10.52 -10.89
CA THR A 186 27.09 -9.87 -9.62
C THR A 186 26.01 -8.80 -9.73
N ASP A 187 25.60 -8.45 -10.95
CA ASP A 187 24.51 -7.51 -11.16
C ASP A 187 23.15 -8.16 -10.93
N ARG A 188 22.13 -7.30 -10.83
CA ARG A 188 20.74 -7.74 -10.83
C ARG A 188 20.39 -8.37 -12.18
N SER A 189 19.59 -9.43 -12.19
CA SER A 189 19.07 -10.03 -13.42
C SER A 189 18.33 -9.01 -14.29
N ARG A 190 18.23 -9.25 -15.61
CA ARG A 190 17.56 -8.35 -16.56
C ARG A 190 16.19 -7.91 -16.06
N PHE A 191 15.39 -8.85 -15.57
CA PHE A 191 14.11 -8.56 -14.94
C PHE A 191 14.19 -9.02 -13.50
N SER A 192 13.85 -8.14 -12.58
CA SER A 192 14.00 -8.39 -11.15
C SER A 192 12.90 -7.73 -10.34
N ASN A 193 12.73 -8.18 -9.11
CA ASN A 193 11.96 -7.44 -8.13
C ASN A 193 12.65 -6.09 -7.78
N ARG A 194 12.00 -5.28 -6.95
CA ARG A 194 12.52 -3.97 -6.53
C ARG A 194 13.92 -4.03 -5.92
N GLN A 195 14.20 -5.05 -5.12
CA GLN A 195 15.49 -5.25 -4.45
C GLN A 195 16.60 -5.67 -5.43
N GLY A 196 16.24 -6.40 -6.47
CA GLY A 196 17.17 -6.92 -7.46
C GLY A 196 17.78 -8.28 -7.11
N ASP A 197 17.26 -8.92 -6.07
CA ASP A 197 17.73 -10.22 -5.55
C ASP A 197 16.93 -11.41 -6.08
N LYS A 198 15.73 -11.16 -6.63
CA LYS A 198 14.88 -12.18 -7.26
C LYS A 198 14.70 -11.86 -8.74
N GLU A 199 15.02 -12.83 -9.59
CA GLU A 199 14.71 -12.78 -11.01
C GLU A 199 13.19 -12.94 -11.23
N LEU A 200 12.63 -12.09 -12.09
CA LEU A 200 11.21 -12.11 -12.47
C LEU A 200 11.07 -12.27 -13.98
N SER A 201 9.87 -12.59 -14.44
CA SER A 201 9.55 -12.65 -15.86
C SER A 201 8.08 -12.26 -16.04
N PHE A 202 7.79 -11.39 -17.02
CA PHE A 202 6.44 -10.94 -17.33
C PHE A 202 5.44 -12.09 -17.50
N ASN A 203 5.87 -13.20 -18.10
CA ASN A 203 5.02 -14.35 -18.40
C ASN A 203 4.87 -15.32 -17.22
N LYS A 204 5.72 -15.19 -16.19
CA LYS A 204 5.69 -16.04 -14.99
C LYS A 204 5.02 -15.37 -13.79
N VAL A 205 4.58 -14.11 -13.95
CA VAL A 205 3.80 -13.43 -12.93
C VAL A 205 2.37 -13.93 -13.02
N GLU A 206 2.02 -14.83 -12.12
CA GLU A 206 0.67 -15.36 -12.00
C GLU A 206 -0.24 -14.33 -11.32
N CYS A 207 -1.45 -14.19 -11.86
CA CYS A 207 -2.49 -13.43 -11.18
C CYS A 207 -2.88 -14.20 -9.91
N PRO A 208 -2.88 -13.57 -8.72
CA PRO A 208 -3.36 -14.23 -7.52
C PRO A 208 -4.79 -14.77 -7.71
N GLU A 209 -5.11 -15.86 -7.02
CA GLU A 209 -6.43 -16.48 -7.10
C GLU A 209 -7.57 -15.48 -6.81
N HIS A 210 -8.60 -15.47 -7.66
CA HIS A 210 -9.73 -14.53 -7.66
C HIS A 210 -9.41 -13.08 -8.03
N TRP A 211 -8.20 -12.79 -8.53
CA TRP A 211 -7.87 -11.50 -9.13
C TRP A 211 -7.90 -11.59 -10.64
N THR A 212 -8.15 -10.46 -11.29
CA THR A 212 -7.96 -10.31 -12.72
C THR A 212 -7.09 -9.10 -13.00
N TRP A 213 -6.21 -9.21 -13.99
CA TRP A 213 -5.45 -8.08 -14.48
C TRP A 213 -6.39 -7.09 -15.15
N THR A 214 -6.33 -5.81 -14.77
CA THR A 214 -7.17 -4.75 -15.34
C THR A 214 -6.42 -3.91 -16.36
N SER A 215 -5.10 -3.99 -16.38
CA SER A 215 -4.26 -3.36 -17.41
C SER A 215 -3.19 -4.29 -17.92
N GLU A 216 -2.60 -3.92 -19.05
CA GLU A 216 -1.35 -4.49 -19.50
C GLU A 216 -0.16 -3.90 -18.75
N TRP A 217 1.00 -4.56 -18.84
CA TRP A 217 2.24 -4.01 -18.31
C TRP A 217 2.55 -2.67 -18.97
N LYS A 218 2.67 -1.63 -18.15
CA LYS A 218 3.02 -0.27 -18.59
C LYS A 218 4.27 0.22 -17.89
N VAL A 219 5.02 1.10 -18.56
CA VAL A 219 6.19 1.75 -17.96
C VAL A 219 5.73 2.81 -16.97
N ASP A 220 6.27 2.79 -15.77
CA ASP A 220 5.99 3.78 -14.74
C ASP A 220 6.93 4.99 -14.91
N MET A 221 6.40 6.01 -15.59
CA MET A 221 7.09 7.28 -15.83
C MET A 221 7.07 8.23 -14.61
N LYS A 222 6.29 7.91 -13.58
CA LYS A 222 6.07 8.79 -12.41
C LYS A 222 6.88 8.37 -11.19
N TYR A 223 7.43 7.15 -11.20
CA TYR A 223 8.18 6.58 -10.08
C TYR A 223 9.42 7.38 -9.65
N THR A 224 10.22 7.80 -10.63
CA THR A 224 11.48 8.54 -10.45
C THR A 224 11.72 9.40 -11.68
N GLU A 225 12.63 10.39 -11.59
CA GLU A 225 13.12 11.06 -12.81
C GLU A 225 13.72 10.01 -13.75
N CYS A 226 13.17 9.97 -14.96
CA CYS A 226 13.55 9.07 -16.02
C CYS A 226 13.58 9.83 -17.34
N ASP A 227 14.24 9.25 -18.34
CA ASP A 227 14.15 9.75 -19.71
C ASP A 227 12.79 9.44 -20.33
N GLU A 228 12.59 9.85 -21.58
CA GLU A 228 11.35 9.65 -22.35
C GLU A 228 10.94 8.17 -22.51
N GLU A 229 11.88 7.23 -22.33
CA GLU A 229 11.65 5.79 -22.41
C GLU A 229 11.43 5.14 -21.02
N GLY A 230 11.47 5.93 -19.94
CA GLY A 230 11.29 5.48 -18.56
C GLY A 230 12.56 4.92 -17.92
N TRP A 231 13.75 5.19 -18.47
CA TRP A 231 15.01 4.77 -17.88
C TRP A 231 15.53 5.79 -16.86
N SER A 232 15.86 5.29 -15.67
CA SER A 232 16.69 6.00 -14.70
C SER A 232 18.12 5.47 -14.74
N TYR A 233 19.09 6.35 -14.50
CA TYR A 233 20.52 6.09 -14.71
C TYR A 233 21.32 6.17 -13.40
N ALA A 234 22.37 5.36 -13.28
CA ALA A 234 23.31 5.40 -12.16
C ALA A 234 24.70 4.88 -12.56
N THR A 235 25.69 5.14 -11.70
CA THR A 235 27.05 4.58 -11.85
C THR A 235 27.09 3.07 -11.55
N ASP A 236 26.24 2.60 -10.65
CA ASP A 236 26.08 1.18 -10.30
C ASP A 236 24.66 0.89 -9.75
N PHE A 237 24.31 -0.39 -9.55
CA PHE A 237 22.97 -0.79 -9.09
C PHE A 237 22.65 -0.36 -7.64
N PRO A 238 23.57 -0.45 -6.66
CA PRO A 238 23.35 0.06 -5.31
C PRO A 238 23.04 1.56 -5.26
N ARG A 239 23.62 2.38 -6.15
CA ARG A 239 23.40 3.83 -6.20
C ARG A 239 21.97 4.23 -6.48
N PHE A 240 21.17 3.40 -7.15
CA PHE A 240 19.73 3.66 -7.26
C PHE A 240 19.07 3.81 -5.89
N LYS A 241 19.35 2.91 -4.93
CA LYS A 241 18.78 2.98 -3.58
C LYS A 241 19.27 4.24 -2.85
N TYR A 242 20.55 4.55 -2.98
CA TYR A 242 21.16 5.74 -2.36
C TYR A 242 20.60 7.06 -2.93
N HIS A 243 20.41 7.15 -4.25
CA HIS A 243 19.85 8.34 -4.89
C HIS A 243 18.39 8.52 -4.48
N LEU A 244 17.57 7.46 -4.56
CA LEU A 244 16.18 7.50 -4.09
C LEU A 244 16.08 7.94 -2.62
N ALA A 245 16.94 7.42 -1.74
CA ALA A 245 16.96 7.81 -0.32
C ALA A 245 17.30 9.31 -0.11
N LYS A 246 17.96 9.94 -1.08
CA LYS A 246 18.28 11.38 -1.07
C LYS A 246 17.26 12.23 -1.84
N GLY A 247 16.16 11.65 -2.32
CA GLY A 247 15.20 12.35 -3.18
C GLY A 247 15.80 12.78 -4.52
N LYS A 248 16.86 12.11 -4.95
CA LYS A 248 17.53 12.37 -6.23
C LYS A 248 17.29 11.18 -7.15
N SER A 249 17.06 11.44 -8.42
CA SER A 249 17.12 10.46 -9.49
C SER A 249 17.90 11.07 -10.64
N ASN A 250 18.20 10.30 -11.68
CA ASN A 250 18.96 10.83 -12.80
C ASN A 250 18.38 10.32 -14.11
N ALA A 251 17.86 11.24 -14.93
CA ALA A 251 17.46 10.98 -16.31
C ALA A 251 18.64 11.10 -17.29
N ARG A 252 19.81 11.59 -16.84
CA ARG A 252 20.97 11.84 -17.72
C ARG A 252 21.84 10.59 -17.87
N LYS A 253 22.09 10.22 -19.13
CA LYS A 253 22.96 9.10 -19.56
C LYS A 253 24.44 9.31 -19.22
N VAL A 254 24.91 10.57 -19.22
CA VAL A 254 26.33 10.91 -19.06
C VAL A 254 26.87 10.45 -17.71
N GLY A 255 28.02 9.77 -17.71
CA GLY A 255 28.68 9.27 -16.50
C GLY A 255 27.99 8.08 -15.83
N SER A 256 26.98 7.48 -16.48
CA SER A 256 26.25 6.33 -15.95
C SER A 256 26.72 5.02 -16.60
N SER A 257 26.74 3.94 -15.82
CA SER A 257 27.13 2.60 -16.31
C SER A 257 25.99 1.59 -16.22
N VAL A 258 24.93 1.90 -15.48
CA VAL A 258 23.73 1.08 -15.37
C VAL A 258 22.47 1.93 -15.57
N ARG A 259 21.42 1.30 -16.07
CA ARG A 259 20.08 1.89 -16.17
C ARG A 259 19.02 0.92 -15.69
N ARG A 260 17.93 1.47 -15.17
CA ARG A 260 16.81 0.72 -14.61
C ARG A 260 15.49 1.35 -15.01
N ARG A 261 14.51 0.54 -15.42
CA ARG A 261 13.16 0.94 -15.79
C ARG A 261 12.14 0.14 -15.00
N ARG A 262 11.08 0.81 -14.52
CA ARG A 262 10.02 0.17 -13.74
C ARG A 262 8.82 -0.10 -14.64
N TRP A 263 8.36 -1.34 -14.62
CA TRP A 263 7.13 -1.82 -15.24
C TRP A 263 6.12 -2.10 -14.16
N VAL A 264 4.86 -1.73 -14.41
CA VAL A 264 3.75 -1.93 -13.49
C VAL A 264 2.52 -2.46 -14.20
N ARG A 265 1.70 -3.22 -13.48
CA ARG A 265 0.41 -3.73 -13.97
C ARG A 265 -0.62 -3.63 -12.84
N THR A 266 -1.86 -3.27 -13.18
CA THR A 266 -2.97 -3.16 -12.23
C THR A 266 -3.84 -4.41 -12.26
N MET A 267 -4.40 -4.75 -11.11
CA MET A 267 -5.36 -5.85 -10.96
C MET A 267 -6.49 -5.48 -10.00
N CYS A 268 -7.67 -6.01 -10.28
CA CYS A 268 -8.81 -5.93 -9.37
C CYS A 268 -9.22 -7.33 -8.92
N LEU A 269 -9.97 -7.39 -7.83
CA LEU A 269 -10.65 -8.62 -7.43
C LEU A 269 -11.77 -8.90 -8.46
N ASN A 270 -11.84 -10.11 -8.99
CA ASN A 270 -12.92 -10.50 -9.89
C ASN A 270 -14.25 -10.52 -9.09
N PRO A 271 -15.24 -9.67 -9.45
CA PRO A 271 -16.52 -9.61 -8.74
C PRO A 271 -17.36 -10.90 -8.90
N ASP A 272 -17.14 -11.66 -9.97
CA ASP A 272 -17.91 -12.86 -10.35
C ASP A 272 -17.15 -14.17 -10.14
N ALA A 273 -15.90 -14.11 -9.65
CA ALA A 273 -15.23 -15.33 -9.22
C ALA A 273 -16.04 -15.87 -8.04
N ASP A 274 -16.79 -16.95 -8.24
CA ASP A 274 -17.38 -17.74 -7.17
C ASP A 274 -16.24 -18.12 -6.22
N VAL A 275 -16.08 -17.31 -5.18
CA VAL A 275 -14.99 -17.47 -4.23
C VAL A 275 -15.41 -18.63 -3.34
N ALA A 276 -15.18 -19.86 -3.79
CA ALA A 276 -15.41 -21.07 -3.01
C ALA A 276 -14.37 -21.20 -1.88
N PHE A 277 -14.43 -20.35 -0.84
CA PHE A 277 -13.81 -20.62 0.49
C PHE A 277 -14.77 -21.20 1.52
#